data_AF-A0A925ZAA0-F1
#
_entry.id   AF-A0A925ZAA0-F1
#
_cell.length_a   1.000
_cell.length_b   1.000
_cell.length_c   1.000
_cell.angle_alpha   90.00
_cell.angle_beta   90.00
_cell.angle_gamma   90.00
#
_symmetry.space_group_name_H-M   'P 1'
#
loop_
_entity.id
_entity.type
_entity.pdbx_description
1 polymer ?
#
loop_
_entity_poly.entity_id
_entity_poly.type
_entity_poly.pdbx_seq_one_letter_code
_entity_poly.pdbx_strand_id
1 'polypeptide(L)'
;MLKLLLLFAHLLGTSLALGAIVATDIRLLRKLADERVRIAPPNPFVMRLISLALLVLYATGIALVGLGLAEDPDYLANPKLQAKLLLVALLSVNALVLHHLTFPGLAHARRVARWKFGDFMRVALPVSLSNCLWMYCAFLGIARPWNHAVSIGFVLGTAAWLFALTLAAVTTILAIAAQDRTDAEPGWIDALKRQLGALASALRA
;
A
#
# COMPACT_ATOMS: atom_id res chain seq x y z
N MET A 1 17.93 -4.81 -28.35
CA MET A 1 18.76 -4.97 -27.13
C MET A 1 18.45 -3.92 -26.07
N LEU A 2 18.39 -2.62 -26.40
CA LEU A 2 18.07 -1.55 -25.44
C LEU A 2 16.76 -1.75 -24.65
N LYS A 3 15.66 -2.07 -25.33
CA LYS A 3 14.35 -2.32 -24.70
C LYS A 3 14.40 -3.43 -23.64
N LEU A 4 15.15 -4.49 -23.89
CA LEU A 4 15.32 -5.61 -22.96
C LEU A 4 16.13 -5.20 -21.72
N LEU A 5 17.21 -4.42 -21.91
CA LEU A 5 18.00 -3.89 -20.80
C LEU A 5 17.18 -2.95 -19.91
N LEU A 6 16.35 -2.10 -20.50
CA LEU A 6 15.44 -1.22 -19.77
C LEU A 6 14.39 -2.01 -18.98
N LEU A 7 13.76 -3.02 -19.60
CA LEU A 7 12.82 -3.90 -18.91
C LEU A 7 13.48 -4.63 -17.73
N PHE A 8 14.70 -5.12 -17.92
CA PHE A 8 15.46 -5.81 -16.87
C PHE A 8 15.82 -4.86 -15.72
N ALA A 9 16.31 -3.65 -16.03
CA ALA A 9 16.61 -2.63 -15.03
C ALA A 9 15.35 -2.19 -14.27
N HIS A 10 14.22 -2.02 -14.97
CA HIS A 10 12.93 -1.70 -14.36
C HIS A 10 12.45 -2.81 -13.42
N LEU A 11 12.61 -4.08 -13.83
CA LEU A 11 12.28 -5.24 -13.01
C LEU A 11 13.15 -5.30 -11.75
N LEU A 12 14.46 -5.10 -11.87
CA LEU A 12 15.37 -5.06 -10.72
C LEU A 12 14.98 -3.96 -9.73
N GLY A 13 14.71 -2.75 -10.26
CA GLY A 13 14.21 -1.64 -9.45
C GLY A 13 12.92 -2.01 -8.73
N THR A 14 11.95 -2.58 -9.45
CA THR A 14 10.66 -3.00 -8.89
C THR A 14 10.83 -4.04 -7.78
N SER A 15 11.65 -5.07 -7.99
CA SER A 15 11.94 -6.10 -6.99
C SER A 15 12.59 -5.51 -5.73
N LEU A 16 13.53 -4.59 -5.90
CA LEU A 16 14.19 -3.90 -4.79
C LEU A 16 13.22 -3.03 -3.98
N ALA A 17 12.35 -2.28 -4.67
CA ALA A 17 11.34 -1.45 -4.04
C ALA A 17 10.28 -2.29 -3.30
N LEU A 18 9.77 -3.36 -3.92
CA LEU A 18 8.84 -4.30 -3.29
C LEU A 18 9.45 -4.93 -2.03
N GLY A 19 10.71 -5.37 -2.09
CA GLY A 19 11.40 -5.90 -0.91
C GLY A 19 11.50 -4.90 0.23
N ALA A 20 11.77 -3.63 -0.08
CA ALA A 20 11.84 -2.56 0.91
C ALA A 20 10.46 -2.26 1.55
N ILE A 21 9.38 -2.31 0.78
CA ILE A 21 8.01 -2.10 1.26
C ILE A 21 7.61 -3.23 2.20
N VAL A 22 7.78 -4.49 1.76
CA VAL A 22 7.50 -5.65 2.60
C VAL A 22 8.32 -5.61 3.90
N ALA A 23 9.59 -5.24 3.83
CA ALA A 23 10.42 -5.07 5.02
C ALA A 23 9.92 -3.95 5.95
N THR A 24 9.40 -2.85 5.38
CA THR A 24 8.82 -1.74 6.15
C THR A 24 7.51 -2.15 6.81
N ASP A 25 6.66 -2.91 6.12
CA ASP A 25 5.41 -3.43 6.67
C ASP A 25 5.65 -4.42 7.79
N ILE A 26 6.59 -5.35 7.65
CA ILE A 26 6.96 -6.28 8.73
C ILE A 26 7.44 -5.50 9.96
N ARG A 27 8.24 -4.44 9.76
CA ARG A 27 8.69 -3.59 10.87
C ARG A 27 7.50 -2.87 11.52
N LEU A 28 6.59 -2.33 10.72
CA LEU A 28 5.38 -1.67 11.22
C LEU A 28 4.53 -2.65 12.04
N LEU A 29 4.25 -3.84 11.51
CA LEU A 29 3.52 -4.89 12.20
C LEU A 29 4.18 -5.29 13.52
N ARG A 30 5.52 -5.46 13.53
CA ARG A 30 6.27 -5.73 14.76
C ARG A 30 6.15 -4.61 15.79
N LYS A 31 6.18 -3.34 15.37
CA LYS A 31 6.02 -2.17 16.25
C LYS A 31 4.61 -2.10 16.85
N LEU A 32 3.60 -2.47 16.07
CA LEU A 32 2.22 -2.53 16.54
C LEU A 32 2.03 -3.68 17.55
N ALA A 33 2.70 -4.82 17.31
CA ALA A 33 2.68 -5.98 18.20
C ALA A 33 3.45 -5.76 19.51
N ASP A 34 4.61 -5.09 19.50
CA ASP A 34 5.49 -4.97 20.67
C ASP A 34 5.95 -3.52 20.92
N GLU A 35 5.62 -2.97 22.10
CA GLU A 35 6.00 -1.61 22.52
C GLU A 35 7.50 -1.43 22.74
N ARG A 36 8.26 -2.52 22.95
CA ARG A 36 9.68 -2.44 23.29
C ARG A 36 10.60 -2.52 22.07
N VAL A 37 10.06 -2.78 20.88
CA VAL A 37 10.86 -2.85 19.65
C VAL A 37 11.21 -1.43 19.21
N ARG A 38 12.34 -0.93 19.71
CA ARG A 38 13.08 0.16 19.08
C ARG A 38 13.53 -0.33 17.72
N ILE A 39 12.78 0.03 16.67
CA ILE A 39 13.26 -0.13 15.31
C ILE A 39 14.46 0.78 15.15
N ALA A 40 15.66 0.19 15.08
CA ALA A 40 16.84 0.93 14.70
C ALA A 40 16.56 1.65 13.37
N PRO A 41 16.87 2.96 13.25
CA PRO A 41 16.66 3.69 12.02
C PRO A 41 17.27 2.90 10.85
N PRO A 42 16.60 2.84 9.68
CA PRO A 42 17.13 2.13 8.53
C PRO A 42 18.56 2.62 8.27
N ASN A 43 19.50 1.68 8.07
CA ASN A 43 20.88 2.03 7.73
C ASN A 43 20.84 3.05 6.56
N PRO A 44 21.59 4.17 6.62
CA PRO A 44 21.65 5.16 5.54
C PRO A 44 21.88 4.54 4.16
N PHE A 45 22.59 3.42 4.10
CA PHE A 45 22.75 2.60 2.90
C PHE A 45 21.42 2.08 2.33
N VAL A 46 20.54 1.55 3.18
CA VAL A 46 19.22 1.04 2.79
C VAL A 46 18.33 2.18 2.27
N MET A 47 18.36 3.34 2.92
CA MET A 47 17.63 4.51 2.44
C MET A 47 18.12 4.96 1.06
N ARG A 48 19.45 5.03 0.84
CA ARG A 48 20.02 5.34 -0.48
C ARG A 48 19.64 4.31 -1.53
N LEU A 49 19.64 3.03 -1.15
CA LEU A 49 19.28 1.94 -2.05
C LEU A 49 17.81 2.04 -2.49
N ILE A 50 16.89 2.37 -1.58
CA ILE A 50 15.48 2.62 -1.88
C ILE A 50 15.32 3.83 -2.81
N SER A 51 15.99 4.94 -2.51
CA SER A 51 15.95 6.13 -3.37
C SER A 51 16.49 5.86 -4.76
N LEU A 52 17.58 5.09 -4.86
CA LEU A 52 18.13 4.65 -6.14
C LEU A 52 17.16 3.74 -6.89
N ALA A 53 16.51 2.80 -6.19
CA ALA A 53 15.47 1.94 -6.78
C ALA A 53 14.38 2.80 -7.41
N LEU A 54 13.82 3.75 -6.65
CA LEU A 54 12.78 4.66 -7.14
C LEU A 54 13.25 5.46 -8.35
N LEU A 55 14.45 6.04 -8.31
CA LEU A 55 15.02 6.77 -9.45
C LEU A 55 15.09 5.87 -10.69
N VAL A 56 15.59 4.64 -10.54
CA VAL A 56 15.64 3.65 -11.62
C VAL A 56 14.24 3.32 -12.14
N LEU A 57 13.25 3.10 -11.28
CA LEU A 57 11.87 2.83 -11.71
C LEU A 57 11.31 3.96 -12.57
N TYR A 58 11.43 5.22 -12.13
CA TYR A 58 10.92 6.36 -12.87
C TYR A 58 11.67 6.54 -14.19
N ALA A 59 13.00 6.55 -14.16
CA ALA A 59 13.83 6.75 -15.35
C ALA A 59 13.57 5.66 -16.40
N THR A 60 13.57 4.39 -15.98
CA THR A 60 13.30 3.27 -16.89
C THR A 60 11.84 3.22 -17.34
N GLY A 61 10.89 3.58 -16.48
CA GLY A 61 9.46 3.65 -16.82
C GLY A 61 9.17 4.70 -17.88
N ILE A 62 9.72 5.92 -17.71
CA ILE A 62 9.62 7.01 -18.69
C ILE A 62 10.29 6.60 -20.00
N ALA A 63 11.50 6.03 -19.94
CA ALA A 63 12.21 5.57 -21.13
C ALA A 63 11.44 4.48 -21.91
N LEU A 64 10.81 3.54 -21.21
CA LEU A 64 9.99 2.49 -21.83
C LEU A 64 8.75 3.08 -22.53
N VAL A 65 8.10 4.07 -21.93
CA VAL A 65 6.97 4.78 -22.57
C VAL A 65 7.44 5.57 -23.78
N GLY A 66 8.57 6.27 -23.68
CA GLY A 66 9.16 7.03 -24.78
C GLY A 66 9.56 6.15 -25.96
N LEU A 67 10.19 4.99 -25.71
CA LEU A 67 10.48 4.02 -26.76
C LEU A 67 9.22 3.43 -27.38
N GLY A 68 8.18 3.15 -26.57
CA GLY A 68 6.90 2.67 -27.08
C GLY A 68 6.25 3.67 -28.02
N LEU A 69 6.25 4.96 -27.67
CA LEU A 69 5.74 6.04 -28.52
C LEU A 69 6.54 6.25 -29.81
N ALA A 70 7.86 6.02 -29.76
CA ALA A 70 8.71 6.11 -30.95
C ALA A 70 8.50 4.94 -31.92
N GLU A 71 8.12 3.77 -31.40
CA GLU A 71 7.79 2.57 -32.20
C GLU A 71 6.35 2.62 -32.75
N ASP A 72 5.41 3.15 -31.97
CA ASP A 72 3.98 3.20 -32.28
C ASP A 72 3.36 4.51 -31.74
N PRO A 73 2.89 5.42 -32.61
CA PRO A 73 2.22 6.65 -32.18
C PRO A 73 0.98 6.40 -31.31
N ASP A 74 0.29 5.27 -31.53
CA ASP A 74 -0.91 4.88 -30.78
C ASP A 74 -0.59 4.10 -29.50
N TYR A 75 0.69 4.04 -29.10
CA TYR A 75 1.12 3.31 -27.90
C TYR A 75 0.38 3.75 -26.62
N LEU A 76 0.10 5.05 -26.48
CA LEU A 76 -0.65 5.61 -25.35
C LEU A 76 -2.16 5.36 -25.45
N ALA A 77 -2.69 4.92 -26.59
CA ALA A 77 -4.09 4.54 -26.74
C ALA A 77 -4.41 3.20 -26.03
N ASN A 78 -3.39 2.48 -25.55
CA ASN A 78 -3.55 1.26 -24.79
C ASN A 78 -4.23 1.54 -23.43
N PRO A 79 -5.49 1.10 -23.19
CA PRO A 79 -6.23 1.44 -21.97
C PRO A 79 -5.56 0.92 -20.69
N LYS A 80 -4.87 -0.23 -20.78
CA LYS A 80 -4.10 -0.79 -19.68
C LYS A 80 -2.90 0.09 -19.32
N LEU A 81 -2.21 0.64 -20.32
CA LEU A 81 -1.07 1.54 -20.07
C LEU A 81 -1.54 2.84 -19.41
N GLN A 82 -2.62 3.43 -19.90
CA GLN A 82 -3.23 4.62 -19.29
C GLN A 82 -3.59 4.39 -17.83
N ALA A 83 -4.28 3.29 -17.52
CA ALA A 83 -4.59 2.91 -16.15
C ALA A 83 -3.32 2.74 -15.30
N LYS A 84 -2.29 2.05 -15.82
CA LYS A 84 -1.01 1.88 -15.09
C LYS A 84 -0.37 3.22 -14.76
N LEU A 85 -0.35 4.18 -15.68
CA LEU A 85 0.21 5.51 -15.44
C LEU A 85 -0.57 6.27 -14.36
N LEU A 86 -1.91 6.22 -14.39
CA LEU A 86 -2.76 6.81 -13.35
C LEU A 86 -2.50 6.18 -11.98
N LEU A 87 -2.39 4.84 -11.92
CA LEU A 87 -2.14 4.12 -10.67
C LEU A 87 -0.73 4.39 -10.12
N VAL A 88 0.27 4.52 -10.99
CA VAL A 88 1.63 4.93 -10.60
C VAL A 88 1.60 6.36 -10.06
N ALA A 89 0.91 7.31 -10.71
CA ALA A 89 0.77 8.67 -10.20
C ALA A 89 0.06 8.72 -8.84
N LEU A 90 -1.01 7.93 -8.67
CA LEU A 90 -1.70 7.80 -7.39
C LEU A 90 -0.77 7.22 -6.30
N LEU A 91 0.05 6.24 -6.66
CA LEU A 91 1.07 5.68 -5.78
C LEU A 91 2.11 6.74 -5.37
N SER A 92 2.54 7.62 -6.30
CA SER A 92 3.44 8.74 -6.02
C SER A 92 2.83 9.72 -5.02
N VAL A 93 1.57 10.10 -5.21
CA VAL A 93 0.84 11.00 -4.30
C VAL A 93 0.68 10.34 -2.92
N ASN A 94 0.32 9.07 -2.89
CA ASN A 94 0.17 8.32 -1.64
C ASN A 94 1.51 8.20 -0.87
N ALA A 95 2.64 8.09 -1.57
CA ALA A 95 3.95 8.10 -0.92
C ALA A 95 4.20 9.40 -0.15
N LEU A 96 3.79 10.56 -0.69
CA LEU A 96 3.87 11.84 0.03
C LEU A 96 2.98 11.82 1.29
N VAL A 97 1.77 11.30 1.20
CA VAL A 97 0.86 11.14 2.36
C VAL A 97 1.49 10.24 3.44
N LEU A 98 2.12 9.14 3.04
CA LEU A 98 2.80 8.24 3.96
C LEU A 98 3.96 8.94 4.68
N HIS A 99 4.84 9.61 3.93
CA HIS A 99 6.04 10.25 4.48
C HIS A 99 5.75 11.48 5.33
N HIS A 100 4.77 12.30 4.96
CA HIS A 100 4.49 13.56 5.66
C HIS A 100 3.45 13.44 6.76
N LEU A 101 2.49 12.51 6.65
CA LEU A 101 1.38 12.41 7.60
C LEU A 101 1.43 11.10 8.40
N THR A 102 1.55 9.97 7.70
CA THR A 102 1.34 8.66 8.33
C THR A 102 2.51 8.24 9.22
N PHE A 103 3.74 8.28 8.70
CA PHE A 103 4.93 7.88 9.45
C PHE A 103 5.27 8.82 10.62
N PRO A 104 5.20 10.17 10.48
CA PRO A 104 5.39 11.07 11.61
C PRO A 104 4.33 10.86 12.70
N GLY A 105 3.08 10.61 12.31
CA GLY A 105 2.00 10.25 13.22
C GLY A 105 2.30 8.97 14.00
N LEU A 106 2.74 7.91 13.32
CA LEU A 106 3.16 6.63 13.93
C LEU A 106 4.39 6.73 14.85
N ALA A 107 5.25 7.74 14.65
CA ALA A 107 6.40 7.98 15.52
C ALA A 107 5.98 8.57 16.88
N HIS A 108 4.90 9.37 16.90
CA HIS A 108 4.39 10.04 18.10
C HIS A 108 3.08 9.43 18.64
N ALA A 109 2.54 8.42 17.97
CA ALA A 109 1.26 7.82 18.30
C ALA A 109 1.29 7.09 19.64
N ARG A 110 0.20 7.26 20.40
CA ARG A 110 -0.11 6.47 21.60
C ARG A 110 -0.35 5.00 21.21
N ARG A 111 -0.50 4.10 22.19
CA ARG A 111 -0.89 2.69 21.96
C ARG A 111 -2.04 2.58 20.96
N VAL A 112 -1.95 1.60 20.05
CA VAL A 112 -2.99 1.29 19.04
C VAL A 112 -4.36 1.10 19.71
N ALA A 113 -4.40 0.48 20.88
CA ALA A 113 -5.61 0.30 21.69
C ALA A 113 -6.32 1.63 22.09
N ARG A 114 -5.61 2.76 22.07
CA ARG A 114 -6.16 4.09 22.40
C ARG A 114 -6.43 4.96 21.17
N TRP A 115 -6.26 4.42 19.97
CA TRP A 115 -6.50 5.16 18.73
C TRP A 115 -7.99 5.38 18.51
N LYS A 116 -8.34 6.58 18.07
CA LYS A 116 -9.70 6.87 17.59
C LYS A 116 -9.85 6.34 16.16
N PHE A 117 -11.09 6.19 15.70
CA PHE A 117 -11.38 5.77 14.32
C PHE A 117 -10.62 6.62 13.28
N GLY A 118 -10.49 7.93 13.50
CA GLY A 118 -9.72 8.80 12.63
C GLY A 118 -8.23 8.45 12.55
N ASP A 119 -7.61 8.02 13.64
CA ASP A 119 -6.20 7.62 13.67
C ASP A 119 -5.99 6.27 12.98
N PHE A 120 -6.95 5.35 13.13
CA PHE A 120 -6.99 4.10 12.38
C PHE A 120 -7.06 4.35 10.87
N MET A 121 -7.98 5.19 10.41
CA MET A 121 -8.14 5.47 8.98
C MET A 121 -6.96 6.22 8.38
N ARG A 122 -6.32 7.11 9.15
CA ARG A 122 -5.08 7.81 8.74
C ARG A 122 -3.92 6.87 8.47
N VAL A 123 -3.89 5.69 9.10
CA VAL A 123 -2.85 4.67 8.87
C VAL A 123 -3.30 3.62 7.87
N ALA A 124 -4.51 3.09 8.04
CA ALA A 124 -5.02 2.00 7.22
C ALA A 124 -5.16 2.41 5.75
N LEU A 125 -5.71 3.59 5.45
CA LEU A 125 -5.92 4.00 4.05
C LEU A 125 -4.61 4.12 3.27
N PRO A 126 -3.59 4.88 3.73
CA PRO A 126 -2.37 5.05 2.94
C PRO A 126 -1.53 3.78 2.86
N VAL A 127 -1.50 2.96 3.92
CA VAL A 127 -0.78 1.68 3.95
C VAL A 127 -1.44 0.68 2.99
N SER A 128 -2.75 0.49 3.07
CA SER A 128 -3.47 -0.42 2.18
C SER A 128 -3.40 0.01 0.72
N LEU A 129 -3.48 1.33 0.45
CA LEU A 129 -3.37 1.86 -0.90
C LEU A 129 -1.97 1.58 -1.47
N SER A 130 -0.92 1.82 -0.68
CA SER A 130 0.45 1.51 -1.10
C SER A 130 0.63 0.04 -1.44
N ASN A 131 0.22 -0.87 -0.54
CA ASN A 131 0.41 -2.30 -0.74
C ASN A 131 -0.35 -2.85 -1.94
N CYS A 132 -1.60 -2.42 -2.10
CA CYS A 132 -2.40 -2.77 -3.26
C CYS A 132 -1.75 -2.28 -4.56
N LEU A 133 -1.41 -0.99 -4.65
CA LEU A 133 -0.93 -0.39 -5.88
C LEU A 133 0.45 -0.91 -6.28
N TRP A 134 1.35 -1.15 -5.34
CA TRP A 134 2.67 -1.72 -5.64
C TRP A 134 2.57 -3.11 -6.26
N MET A 135 1.79 -4.00 -5.65
CA MET A 135 1.60 -5.37 -6.16
C MET A 135 0.84 -5.37 -7.49
N TYR A 136 -0.21 -4.56 -7.59
CA TYR A 136 -1.03 -4.51 -8.80
C TYR A 136 -0.29 -3.88 -9.98
N CYS A 137 0.45 -2.78 -9.78
CA CYS A 137 1.27 -2.16 -10.84
C CYS A 137 2.39 -3.09 -11.31
N ALA A 138 2.99 -3.87 -10.40
CA ALA A 138 3.97 -4.90 -10.75
C ALA A 138 3.33 -5.99 -11.63
N PHE A 139 2.14 -6.48 -11.25
CA PHE A 139 1.35 -7.41 -12.07
C PHE A 139 1.02 -6.83 -13.45
N LEU A 140 0.55 -5.58 -13.54
CA LEU A 140 0.29 -4.91 -14.83
C LEU A 140 1.55 -4.81 -15.70
N GLY A 141 2.73 -4.76 -15.09
CA GLY A 141 4.01 -4.83 -15.78
C GLY A 141 4.22 -6.12 -16.58
N ILE A 142 3.72 -7.26 -16.08
CA ILE A 142 3.88 -8.58 -16.73
C ILE A 142 2.63 -9.05 -17.50
N ALA A 143 1.46 -8.44 -17.26
CA ALA A 143 0.18 -8.82 -17.87
C ALA A 143 0.08 -8.43 -19.35
N ARG A 144 0.97 -8.95 -20.21
CA ARG A 144 0.98 -8.69 -21.67
C ARG A 144 -0.35 -9.02 -22.35
N PRO A 145 -1.07 -10.11 -22.00
CA PRO A 145 -2.36 -10.43 -22.63
C PRO A 145 -3.44 -9.36 -22.46
N TRP A 146 -3.26 -8.41 -21.52
CA TRP A 146 -4.22 -7.33 -21.28
C TRP A 146 -3.98 -6.09 -22.16
N ASN A 147 -2.88 -6.05 -22.92
CA ASN A 147 -2.61 -4.95 -23.82
C ASN A 147 -3.70 -4.89 -24.90
N HIS A 148 -4.44 -3.78 -24.99
CA HIS A 148 -5.57 -3.58 -25.92
C HIS A 148 -6.74 -4.58 -25.79
N ALA A 149 -6.71 -5.51 -24.82
CA ALA A 149 -7.75 -6.52 -24.64
C ALA A 149 -8.77 -6.16 -23.54
N VAL A 150 -8.37 -5.32 -22.58
CA VAL A 150 -9.23 -4.91 -21.45
C VAL A 150 -9.44 -3.41 -21.46
N SER A 151 -10.62 -2.98 -20.98
CA SER A 151 -10.94 -1.56 -20.85
C SER A 151 -10.21 -0.92 -19.66
N ILE A 152 -10.03 0.39 -19.71
CA ILE A 152 -9.45 1.16 -18.59
C ILE A 152 -10.28 0.98 -17.30
N GLY A 153 -11.62 0.94 -17.44
CA GLY A 153 -12.54 0.75 -16.33
C GLY A 153 -12.39 -0.62 -15.66
N PHE A 154 -12.10 -1.67 -16.42
CA PHE A 154 -11.82 -3.00 -15.87
C PHE A 154 -10.53 -2.99 -15.03
N VAL A 155 -9.47 -2.34 -15.50
CA VAL A 155 -8.20 -2.24 -14.78
C VAL A 155 -8.37 -1.42 -13.50
N LEU A 156 -9.01 -0.25 -13.57
CA LEU A 156 -9.26 0.60 -12.41
C LEU A 156 -10.24 -0.04 -11.41
N GLY A 157 -11.28 -0.71 -11.91
CA GLY A 157 -12.23 -1.44 -11.07
C GLY A 157 -11.58 -2.61 -10.33
N THR A 158 -10.66 -3.32 -11.00
CA THR A 158 -9.85 -4.35 -10.36
C THR A 158 -8.96 -3.76 -9.27
N ALA A 159 -8.31 -2.62 -9.53
CA ALA A 159 -7.52 -1.91 -8.53
C ALA A 159 -8.36 -1.50 -7.31
N ALA A 160 -9.57 -0.97 -7.52
CA ALA A 160 -10.48 -0.60 -6.45
C ALA A 160 -10.94 -1.80 -5.61
N TRP A 161 -11.25 -2.93 -6.24
CA TRP A 161 -11.59 -4.18 -5.57
C TRP A 161 -10.43 -4.71 -4.72
N LEU A 162 -9.22 -4.79 -5.29
CA LEU A 162 -8.01 -5.22 -4.57
C LEU A 162 -7.67 -4.26 -3.42
N PHE A 163 -7.90 -2.96 -3.61
CA PHE A 163 -7.72 -1.98 -2.55
C PHE A 163 -8.71 -2.21 -1.41
N ALA A 164 -10.00 -2.44 -1.69
CA ALA A 164 -10.99 -2.73 -0.67
C ALA A 164 -10.63 -4.00 0.14
N LEU A 165 -10.15 -5.05 -0.53
CA LEU A 165 -9.67 -6.27 0.12
C LEU A 165 -8.45 -6.02 1.01
N THR A 166 -7.47 -5.24 0.51
CA THR A 166 -6.26 -4.88 1.26
C THR A 166 -6.59 -3.98 2.44
N LEU A 167 -7.56 -3.09 2.29
CA LEU A 167 -8.08 -2.24 3.36
C LEU A 167 -8.73 -3.10 4.44
N ALA A 168 -9.64 -3.99 4.08
CA ALA A 168 -10.28 -4.91 5.02
C ALA A 168 -9.24 -5.75 5.79
N ALA A 169 -8.23 -6.29 5.10
CA ALA A 169 -7.15 -7.05 5.71
C ALA A 169 -6.36 -6.20 6.74
N VAL A 170 -5.89 -5.01 6.34
CA VAL A 170 -5.12 -4.12 7.24
C VAL A 170 -5.98 -3.67 8.43
N THR A 171 -7.25 -3.32 8.20
CA THR A 171 -8.14 -2.93 9.31
C THR A 171 -8.37 -4.08 10.28
N THR A 172 -8.47 -5.32 9.78
CA THR A 172 -8.63 -6.52 10.61
C THR A 172 -7.37 -6.75 11.45
N ILE A 173 -6.18 -6.66 10.83
CA ILE A 173 -4.90 -6.80 11.53
C ILE A 173 -4.78 -5.73 12.64
N LEU A 174 -5.10 -4.47 12.34
CA LEU A 174 -5.04 -3.40 13.33
C LEU A 174 -6.07 -3.59 14.45
N ALA A 175 -7.26 -4.11 14.14
CA ALA A 175 -8.29 -4.41 15.14
C ALA A 175 -7.87 -5.55 16.08
N ILE A 176 -7.27 -6.61 15.55
CA ILE A 176 -6.71 -7.72 16.35
C ILE A 176 -5.57 -7.20 17.23
N ALA A 177 -4.63 -6.45 16.65
CA ALA A 177 -3.52 -5.86 17.40
C ALA A 177 -3.96 -4.89 18.51
N ALA A 178 -5.14 -4.27 18.37
CA ALA A 178 -5.74 -3.46 19.41
C ALA A 178 -6.35 -4.30 20.55
N GLN A 179 -6.86 -5.51 20.26
CA GLN A 179 -7.51 -6.41 21.21
C GLN A 179 -6.51 -7.21 22.06
N ASP A 180 -5.41 -7.69 21.46
CA ASP A 180 -4.37 -8.50 22.14
C ASP A 180 -3.65 -7.75 23.29
N ARG A 181 -3.97 -6.47 23.52
CA ARG A 181 -3.30 -5.60 24.50
C ARG A 181 -4.28 -4.90 25.45
N THR A 182 -5.58 -5.22 25.36
CA THR A 182 -6.66 -4.66 26.20
C THR A 182 -7.01 -5.47 27.45
N ASP A 183 -6.16 -6.37 27.91
CA ASP A 183 -6.24 -6.94 29.29
C ASP A 183 -6.05 -5.87 30.40
N ALA A 184 -6.17 -4.58 30.08
CA ALA A 184 -6.10 -3.48 31.03
C ALA A 184 -7.25 -2.47 30.99
N GLU A 185 -8.04 -2.28 29.91
CA GLU A 185 -9.31 -1.49 29.95
C GLU A 185 -10.23 -1.75 28.72
N PRO A 186 -11.57 -1.65 28.88
CA PRO A 186 -12.53 -2.04 27.83
C PRO A 186 -12.58 -1.04 26.66
N GLY A 187 -12.42 -1.56 25.43
CA GLY A 187 -12.43 -0.76 24.20
C GLY A 187 -13.84 -0.45 23.69
N TRP A 188 -13.93 0.38 22.64
CA TRP A 188 -15.20 0.75 21.99
C TRP A 188 -15.95 -0.46 21.40
N ILE A 189 -15.23 -1.52 21.00
CA ILE A 189 -15.80 -2.79 20.54
C ILE A 189 -16.53 -3.50 21.70
N ASP A 190 -16.02 -3.40 22.93
CA ASP A 190 -16.68 -3.98 24.11
C ASP A 190 -17.89 -3.14 24.55
N ALA A 191 -17.87 -1.84 24.31
CA ALA A 191 -19.06 -0.99 24.46
C ALA A 191 -20.15 -1.37 23.43
N LEU A 192 -19.77 -1.61 22.17
CA LEU A 192 -20.69 -2.06 21.13
C LEU A 192 -21.26 -3.46 21.42
N LYS A 193 -20.42 -4.41 21.83
CA LYS A 193 -20.86 -5.75 22.27
C LYS A 193 -21.81 -5.68 23.45
N ARG A 194 -21.57 -4.79 24.41
CA ARG A 194 -22.48 -4.56 25.55
C ARG A 194 -23.81 -3.95 25.12
N GLN A 195 -23.81 -2.99 24.20
CA GLN A 195 -25.06 -2.42 23.67
C GLN A 195 -25.86 -3.43 22.85
N LEU A 196 -25.20 -4.23 22.02
CA LEU A 196 -25.85 -5.32 21.28
C LEU A 196 -26.38 -6.42 22.21
N GLY A 197 -25.63 -6.76 23.27
CA GLY A 197 -26.08 -7.68 24.31
C GLY A 197 -27.31 -7.15 25.07
N ALA A 198 -27.32 -5.86 25.42
CA ALA A 198 -28.43 -5.21 26.10
C ALA A 198 -29.70 -5.13 25.22
N LEU A 199 -29.54 -4.87 23.92
CA LEU A 199 -30.62 -4.92 22.94
C LEU A 199 -31.18 -6.34 22.78
N ALA A 200 -30.30 -7.35 22.71
CA ALA A 200 -30.71 -8.74 22.60
C ALA A 200 -31.45 -9.25 23.87
N SER A 201 -31.09 -8.77 25.06
CA SER A 201 -31.82 -9.08 26.29
C SER A 201 -33.16 -8.35 26.38
N ALA A 202 -33.25 -7.11 25.90
CA ALA A 202 -34.50 -6.35 25.88
C ALA A 202 -35.53 -6.91 24.89
N LEU A 203 -35.09 -7.58 23.83
CA LEU A 203 -35.95 -8.27 22.86
C LEU A 203 -36.41 -9.67 23.34
N ARG A 204 -35.85 -10.18 24.44
CA ARG A 204 -36.21 -11.47 25.06
C ARG A 204 -37.11 -11.33 26.30
N ALA A 205 -37.37 -10.10 26.75
CA ALA A 205 -38.32 -9.77 27.81
C ALA A 205 -39.64 -9.30 27.20
#